data_AF-A0A1I1LLF6-F1
#
_entry.id   AF-A0A1I1LLF6-F1
#
_cell.length_a   1.000
_cell.length_b   1.000
_cell.length_c   1.000
_cell.angle_alpha   90.00
_cell.angle_beta   90.00
_cell.angle_gamma   90.00
#
_symmetry.space_group_name_H-M   'P 1'
#
loop_
_entity.id
_entity.type
_entity.pdbx_description
1 polymer ?
#
loop_
_entity_poly.entity_id
_entity_poly.type
_entity_poly.pdbx_seq_one_letter_code
_entity_poly.pdbx_strand_id
1 'polypeptide(L)' 'MCLTTEALFLFLSLLPPDIVESSESRIIVRSEVRDAVWEPRDGMWCTRAPKIDSQLRLKQGEEV' A
#
# COMPACT_ATOMS: atom_id res chain seq x y z
N MET A 1 -2.80 0.28 -7.69
CA MET A 1 -4.17 -0.26 -7.55
C MET A 1 -4.98 0.75 -6.73
N CYS A 2 -6.25 0.98 -7.06
CA CYS A 2 -7.12 1.88 -6.28
C CYS A 2 -8.35 1.11 -5.80
N LEU A 3 -8.83 1.44 -4.60
CA LEU A 3 -9.99 0.83 -3.96
C LEU A 3 -10.96 1.92 -3.48
N THR A 4 -12.26 1.62 -3.46
CA THR A 4 -13.21 2.45 -2.72
C THR A 4 -12.94 2.36 -1.22
N THR A 5 -13.48 3.29 -0.44
CA THR A 5 -13.37 3.27 1.02
C THR A 5 -13.93 1.96 1.60
N GLU A 6 -15.06 1.49 1.10
CA GLU A 6 -15.73 0.27 1.57
C GLU A 6 -14.88 -0.97 1.26
N ALA A 7 -14.34 -1.04 0.04
CA ALA A 7 -13.49 -2.16 -0.37
C ALA A 7 -12.18 -2.20 0.44
N LEU A 8 -11.56 -1.04 0.69
CA LEU A 8 -10.37 -0.96 1.54
C LEU A 8 -10.70 -1.34 2.99
N PHE A 9 -11.81 -0.84 3.54
CA PHE A 9 -12.23 -1.18 4.90
C PHE A 9 -12.47 -2.68 5.07
N LEU A 10 -13.16 -3.32 4.13
CA LEU A 10 -13.36 -4.77 4.13
C LEU A 10 -12.02 -5.51 4.11
N PHE A 11 -11.07 -5.09 3.27
CA PHE A 11 -9.73 -5.68 3.25
C PHE A 11 -9.00 -5.53 4.59
N LEU A 12 -9.00 -4.32 5.18
CA LEU A 12 -8.34 -4.05 6.45
C LEU A 12 -8.95 -4.86 7.61
N SER A 13 -10.25 -5.16 7.56
CA SER A 13 -10.92 -5.99 8.58
C SER A 13 -10.42 -7.44 8.64
N LEU A 14 -9.73 -7.92 7.61
CA LEU A 14 -9.13 -9.25 7.56
C LEU A 14 -7.71 -9.29 8.16
N LEU A 15 -7.15 -8.14 8.51
CA LEU A 15 -5.77 -8.01 8.98
C LEU A 15 -5.71 -7.86 10.51
N PRO A 16 -4.60 -8.32 11.14
CA PRO A 16 -4.32 -7.98 12.52
C PRO A 16 -4.25 -6.46 12.70
N PRO A 17 -4.90 -5.88 13.74
CA PRO A 17 -4.96 -4.42 13.91
C PRO A 17 -3.60 -3.80 14.24
N ASP A 18 -2.65 -4.56 14.80
CA ASP A 18 -1.31 -4.11 15.21
C ASP A 18 -0.34 -3.88 14.05
N ILE A 19 -0.68 -4.39 12.85
CA ILE A 19 0.08 -4.15 11.62
C ILE A 19 -0.52 -3.05 10.76
N VAL A 20 -1.64 -2.46 11.17
CA VAL A 20 -2.34 -1.40 10.42
C VAL A 20 -2.16 -0.05 11.12
N GLU A 21 -1.55 0.89 10.43
CA GLU A 21 -1.46 2.28 10.85
C GLU A 21 -2.35 3.14 9.94
N SER A 22 -3.31 3.86 10.53
CA SER A 22 -4.27 4.67 9.78
C SER A 22 -4.22 6.14 10.20
N SER A 23 -4.19 7.04 9.22
CA SER A 23 -4.41 8.48 9.38
C SER A 23 -5.34 9.01 8.28
N GLU A 24 -5.76 10.27 8.38
CA GLU A 24 -6.62 10.91 7.38
C GLU A 24 -5.97 10.96 5.98
N SER A 25 -4.64 11.01 5.92
CA SER A 25 -3.89 11.17 4.67
C SER A 25 -3.24 9.88 4.18
N ARG A 26 -3.20 8.82 4.99
CA ARG A 26 -2.47 7.60 4.66
C ARG A 26 -2.92 6.40 5.47
N ILE A 27 -2.95 5.23 4.83
CA ILE A 27 -3.05 3.93 5.50
C ILE A 27 -1.81 3.12 5.15
N ILE A 28 -1.18 2.53 6.17
CA ILE A 28 0.02 1.69 6.06
C ILE A 28 -0.29 0.33 6.66
N VAL A 29 -0.04 -0.73 5.89
CA VAL A 29 -0.08 -2.11 6.37
C VAL A 29 1.36 -2.62 6.37
N ARG A 30 1.88 -2.94 7.56
CA ARG A 30 3.25 -3.43 7.73
C ARG A 30 3.39 -4.88 7.29
N SER A 31 4.52 -5.20 6.66
CA SER A 31 4.84 -6.56 6.21
C SER A 31 6.35 -6.78 6.21
N GLU A 32 6.78 -8.02 6.38
CA GLU A 32 8.18 -8.42 6.46
C GLU A 32 8.99 -8.02 5.21
N VAL A 33 8.37 -8.15 4.04
CA VAL A 33 9.02 -7.81 2.77
C VAL A 33 8.83 -6.34 2.46
N ARG A 34 7.59 -5.85 2.62
CA ARG A 34 7.26 -4.48 2.27
C ARG A 34 5.92 -4.00 2.79
N ASP A 35 5.92 -2.81 3.35
CA ASP A 35 4.71 -2.08 3.67
C ASP A 35 3.85 -1.77 2.43
N ALA A 36 2.56 -2.06 2.55
CA ALA A 36 1.56 -1.60 1.60
C ALA A 36 1.01 -0.24 2.07
N VAL A 37 0.93 0.71 1.13
CA VAL A 37 0.60 2.10 1.43
C VAL A 37 -0.52 2.56 0.52
N TRP A 38 -1.59 3.10 1.10
CA TRP A 38 -2.68 3.76 0.41
C TRP A 38 -2.73 5.24 0.74
N GLU A 39 -2.95 6.07 -0.28
CA GLU A 39 -3.16 7.51 -0.19
C GLU A 39 -4.54 7.85 -0.77
N PRO A 40 -5.28 8.81 -0.19
CA PRO A 40 -6.57 9.24 -0.72
C PRO A 40 -6.39 9.97 -2.06
N ARG A 41 -7.24 9.63 -3.03
CA ARG A 41 -7.30 10.19 -4.39
C ARG A 41 -8.75 10.17 -4.87
N ASP A 42 -9.36 11.34 -5.05
CA ASP A 42 -10.67 11.49 -5.67
C ASP A 42 -11.77 10.56 -5.10
N GLY A 43 -11.86 10.47 -3.77
CA GLY A 43 -12.84 9.60 -3.08
C GLY A 43 -12.47 8.11 -3.06
N MET A 44 -11.29 7.74 -3.56
CA MET A 44 -10.72 6.40 -3.52
C MET A 44 -9.41 6.40 -2.75
N TRP A 45 -8.87 5.20 -2.51
CA TRP A 45 -7.58 4.96 -1.89
C TRP A 45 -6.66 4.23 -2.84
N CYS A 46 -5.55 4.84 -3.20
CA CYS A 46 -4.65 4.32 -4.23
C CYS A 46 -3.29 3.92 -3.66
N THR A 47 -2.83 2.73 -4.05
CA THR A 47 -1.49 2.22 -3.73
C THR A 47 -0.43 2.84 -4.64
N ARG A 48 0.76 3.11 -4.09
CA ARG A 48 1.96 3.37 -4.91
C ARG A 48 2.76 2.12 -5.29
N ALA A 49 2.29 0.93 -4.88
CA ALA A 49 2.99 -0.35 -5.04
C ALA A 49 3.53 -0.62 -6.47
N PRO A 50 2.79 -0.40 -7.59
CA PRO A 50 3.32 -0.71 -8.92
C PRO A 50 4.54 0.12 -9.33
N LYS A 51 4.55 1.43 -9.01
CA LYS A 51 5.68 2.33 -9.32
C LYS A 51 6.91 1.91 -8.53
N ILE A 52 6.68 1.63 -7.27
CA ILE A 52 7.70 1.29 -6.29
C ILE A 52 8.30 -0.12 -6.57
N ASP A 53 7.49 -1.06 -7.04
CA ASP A 53 7.91 -2.40 -7.48
C ASP A 53 8.71 -2.34 -8.80
N SER A 54 8.26 -1.54 -9.77
CA SER A 54 8.98 -1.32 -11.04
C SER A 54 10.37 -0.69 -10.85
N GLN A 55 10.50 0.29 -9.94
CA GLN A 55 11.78 0.94 -9.64
C GLN A 55 12.82 -0.01 -9.04
N LEU A 56 12.38 -1.02 -8.28
CA LEU A 56 13.30 -1.98 -7.67
C LEU A 56 13.69 -3.11 -8.61
N ARG A 57 12.75 -3.59 -9.45
CA ARG A 57 13.12 -4.53 -10.52
C ARG A 57 14.18 -3.97 -11.46
N LEU A 58 14.09 -2.67 -11.78
CA LEU A 58 15.09 -2.00 -12.63
C LEU A 58 16.46 -1.86 -11.93
N LYS A 59 16.49 -1.64 -10.61
CA LYS A 59 17.75 -1.56 -9.85
C LYS A 59 18.42 -2.90 -9.60
N GLN A 60 17.68 -4.01 -9.61
CA GLN A 60 18.26 -5.36 -9.50
C GLN A 60 19.04 -5.80 -10.76
N GLY A 61 18.98 -5.03 -11.85
CA GLY A 61 19.70 -5.32 -13.11
C GLY A 61 21.00 -4.55 -13.33
N GLU A 62 21.40 -3.65 -12.42
CA GLU A 62 22.77 -3.10 -12.42
C GLU A 62 23.67 -4.02 -11.58
N GLU A 63 24.20 -5.06 -12.24
CA GLU A 63 25.42 -5.73 -11.78
C GLU A 63 26.55 -4.70 -11.72
N VAL A 64 27.27 -4.69 -10.59
CA VAL A 64 28.53 -3.94 -10.40
C VAL A 64 29.66 -4.69 -11.10
#